data_AF-A0A933XSF6-F1
#
_entry.id   AF-A0A933XSF6-F1
#
_cell.length_a   1.000
_cell.length_b   1.000
_cell.length_c   1.000
_cell.angle_alpha   90.00
_cell.angle_beta   90.00
_cell.angle_gamma   90.00
#
_symmetry.space_group_name_H-M   'P 1'
#
loop_
_entity.id
_entity.type
_entity.pdbx_description
1 polymer ?
#
loop_
_entity_poly.entity_id
_entity_poly.type
_entity_poly.pdbx_seq_one_letter_code
_entity_poly.pdbx_strand_id
1 'polypeptide(L)'
;MESAEETSGTVQGRLNVLKKSLVSEENSVQYYKTLIDKTPLDTDENVGAARMYGDLREEEKKHVETLSALIDYWERRARELQDSD
;
A
#
# COMPACT_ATOMS: atom_id res chain seq x y z
N MET A 1 -20.13 -22.38 11.32
CA MET A 1 -18.88 -22.23 10.56
C MET A 1 -17.78 -22.22 11.59
N GLU A 2 -16.93 -23.24 11.58
CA GLU A 2 -15.78 -23.33 12.46
C GLU A 2 -14.90 -22.09 12.20
N SER A 3 -14.69 -21.25 13.21
CA SER A 3 -13.74 -20.15 13.12
C SER A 3 -12.37 -20.78 12.97
N ALA A 4 -11.81 -20.76 11.76
CA ALA A 4 -10.43 -21.16 11.54
C ALA A 4 -9.57 -20.33 12.48
N GLU A 5 -9.02 -20.97 13.53
CA GLU A 5 -8.21 -20.28 14.52
C GLU A 5 -7.05 -19.59 13.82
N GLU A 6 -6.81 -18.36 14.22
CA GLU A 6 -5.75 -17.54 13.68
C GLU A 6 -4.42 -18.03 14.23
N THR A 7 -3.65 -18.73 13.40
CA THR A 7 -2.34 -19.28 13.77
C THR A 7 -1.22 -18.35 13.35
N SER A 8 -0.04 -18.52 13.95
CA SER A 8 1.19 -17.81 13.53
C SER A 8 1.45 -17.94 12.02
N GLY A 9 1.17 -19.12 11.45
CA GLY A 9 1.31 -19.37 10.01
C GLY A 9 0.35 -18.56 9.15
N THR A 10 -0.92 -18.42 9.54
CA THR A 10 -1.90 -17.63 8.76
C THR A 10 -1.61 -16.14 8.87
N VAL A 11 -1.16 -15.64 10.02
CA VAL A 11 -0.72 -14.26 10.20
C VAL A 11 0.52 -13.95 9.35
N GLN A 12 1.51 -14.83 9.32
CA GLN A 12 2.70 -14.65 8.48
C GLN A 12 2.35 -14.63 6.98
N GLY A 13 1.39 -15.47 6.56
CA GLY A 13 0.86 -15.45 5.20
C GLY A 13 0.26 -14.09 4.82
N ARG A 14 -0.57 -13.51 5.70
CA ARG A 14 -1.15 -12.17 5.49
C ARG A 14 -0.08 -11.10 5.43
N LEU A 15 0.89 -11.10 6.35
CA LEU A 15 2.01 -10.16 6.34
C LEU A 15 2.80 -10.21 5.04
N ASN A 16 3.05 -11.40 4.49
CA ASN A 16 3.76 -11.54 3.22
C ASN A 16 2.99 -10.91 2.04
N VAL A 17 1.66 -11.06 2.01
CA VAL A 17 0.82 -10.43 0.98
C VAL A 17 0.82 -8.92 1.16
N LEU A 18 0.56 -8.43 2.37
CA LEU A 18 0.51 -7.00 2.67
C LEU A 18 1.82 -6.30 2.35
N LYS A 19 2.98 -6.89 2.68
CA LYS A 19 4.30 -6.33 2.38
C LYS A 19 4.56 -6.24 0.87
N LYS A 20 4.10 -7.23 0.08
CA LYS A 20 4.18 -7.17 -1.40
C LYS A 20 3.27 -6.08 -1.96
N SER A 21 2.05 -5.98 -1.44
CA SER A 21 1.12 -4.91 -1.81
C SER A 21 1.70 -3.53 -1.49
N LEU A 22 2.30 -3.35 -0.30
CA LEU A 22 2.92 -2.09 0.11
C LEU A 22 3.99 -1.64 -0.91
N VAL A 23 4.89 -2.54 -1.28
CA VAL A 23 5.93 -2.26 -2.29
C VAL A 23 5.31 -1.89 -3.64
N SER A 24 4.20 -2.53 -4.02
CA SER A 24 3.48 -2.19 -5.25
C SER A 24 2.95 -0.76 -5.21
N GLU A 25 2.31 -0.35 -4.11
CA GLU A 25 1.75 1.00 -4.01
C GLU A 25 2.84 2.08 -3.90
N GLU A 26 3.94 1.80 -3.20
CA GLU A 26 5.11 2.69 -3.19
C GLU A 26 5.65 2.89 -4.62
N ASN A 27 5.71 1.83 -5.43
CA ASN A 27 6.10 1.93 -6.83
C ASN A 27 5.10 2.76 -7.65
N SER A 28 3.79 2.60 -7.43
CA SER A 28 2.75 3.40 -8.08
C SER A 28 2.89 4.89 -7.75
N VAL A 29 3.16 5.23 -6.48
CA VAL A 29 3.43 6.63 -6.05
C VAL A 29 4.60 7.23 -6.82
N GLN A 30 5.70 6.48 -6.99
CA GLN A 30 6.87 6.96 -7.74
C GLN A 30 6.61 7.02 -9.25
N TYR A 31 5.82 6.10 -9.77
CA TYR A 31 5.42 6.08 -11.18
C TYR A 31 4.63 7.34 -11.53
N TYR A 32 3.55 7.64 -10.78
CA TYR A 32 2.77 8.85 -11.03
C TYR A 32 3.57 10.13 -10.78
N LYS A 33 4.47 10.14 -9.79
CA LYS A 33 5.42 11.25 -9.62
C LYS A 33 6.25 11.47 -10.89
N THR A 34 6.78 10.39 -11.46
CA THR A 34 7.58 10.45 -12.69
C THR A 34 6.77 10.95 -13.87
N LEU A 35 5.49 10.58 -13.98
CA LEU A 35 4.60 11.11 -15.01
C LEU A 35 4.37 12.60 -14.84
N ILE A 36 4.04 13.07 -13.63
CA ILE A 36 3.88 14.51 -13.33
C ILE A 36 5.15 15.29 -13.71
N ASP A 37 6.31 14.80 -13.29
CA ASP A 37 7.60 15.46 -13.53
C ASP A 37 7.99 15.49 -15.02
N LYS A 38 7.42 14.59 -15.84
CA LYS A 38 7.69 14.49 -17.29
C LYS A 38 6.61 15.09 -18.18
N THR A 39 5.42 15.41 -17.65
CA THR A 39 4.34 16.01 -18.43
C THR A 39 4.62 17.51 -18.63
N PRO A 40 4.84 17.98 -19.88
CA PRO A 40 5.04 19.40 -20.15
C PRO A 40 3.73 20.17 -19.92
N LEU A 41 3.76 21.34 -19.29
CA LEU A 41 2.54 22.10 -18.93
C LEU A 41 2.18 23.19 -19.96
N ASP A 42 2.40 22.89 -21.24
CA ASP A 42 2.28 23.82 -22.37
C ASP A 42 0.90 23.81 -23.05
N THR A 43 0.08 22.78 -22.81
CA THR A 43 -1.30 22.71 -23.29
C THR A 43 -2.27 22.42 -22.15
N ASP A 44 -3.54 22.80 -22.34
CA ASP A 44 -4.61 22.53 -21.37
C ASP A 44 -4.79 21.03 -21.12
N GLU A 45 -4.64 20.20 -22.16
CA GLU A 45 -4.68 18.74 -22.04
C GLU A 45 -3.56 18.23 -21.14
N ASN A 46 -2.34 18.74 -21.30
CA ASN A 46 -1.22 18.31 -20.47
C ASN A 46 -1.35 18.78 -19.02
N VAL A 47 -1.87 19.99 -18.81
CA VAL A 47 -2.22 20.48 -17.46
C VAL A 47 -3.27 19.58 -16.82
N GLY A 48 -4.29 19.17 -17.58
CA GLY A 48 -5.30 18.21 -17.14
C GLY A 48 -4.71 16.85 -16.78
N ALA A 49 -3.84 16.30 -17.62
CA ALA A 49 -3.17 15.03 -17.38
C ALA A 49 -2.29 15.07 -16.12
N ALA A 50 -1.50 16.14 -15.94
CA ALA A 50 -0.65 16.31 -14.76
C ALA A 50 -1.47 16.38 -13.47
N ARG A 51 -2.64 17.04 -13.49
CA ARG A 51 -3.58 17.06 -12.35
C ARG A 51 -4.12 15.66 -12.05
N MET A 52 -4.58 14.94 -13.06
CA MET A 52 -5.06 13.56 -12.90
C MET A 52 -3.99 12.64 -12.30
N TYR A 53 -2.74 12.71 -12.77
CA TYR A 53 -1.64 11.96 -12.18
C TYR A 53 -1.37 12.36 -10.73
N GLY A 54 -1.51 13.64 -10.40
CA GLY A 54 -1.47 14.16 -9.03
C GLY A 54 -2.51 13.49 -8.14
N ASP A 55 -3.77 13.47 -8.58
CA ASP A 55 -4.89 12.86 -7.83
C ASP A 55 -4.67 11.36 -7.60
N LEU A 56 -4.27 10.62 -8.66
CA LEU A 56 -3.95 9.20 -8.56
C LEU A 56 -2.81 8.95 -7.58
N ARG A 57 -1.75 9.76 -7.62
CA ARG A 57 -0.64 9.64 -6.68
C ARG A 57 -1.07 9.84 -5.22
N GLU A 58 -1.98 10.78 -4.95
CA GLU A 58 -2.49 10.99 -3.60
C GLU A 58 -3.41 9.85 -3.13
N GLU A 59 -4.10 9.17 -4.05
CA GLU A 59 -4.82 7.93 -3.74
C GLU A 59 -3.85 6.80 -3.35
N GLU A 60 -2.78 6.58 -4.12
CA GLU A 60 -1.81 5.52 -3.80
C GLU A 60 -1.09 5.76 -2.47
N LYS A 61 -0.85 7.01 -2.08
CA LYS A 61 -0.32 7.32 -0.75
C LYS A 61 -1.28 6.87 0.37
N LYS A 62 -2.59 7.03 0.20
CA LYS A 62 -3.57 6.55 1.18
C LYS A 62 -3.56 5.02 1.25
N HIS A 63 -3.35 4.34 0.13
CA HIS A 63 -3.15 2.89 0.11
C HIS A 63 -1.89 2.49 0.87
N VAL A 64 -0.76 3.17 0.67
CA VAL A 64 0.49 2.98 1.43
C VAL A 64 0.26 3.15 2.94
N GLU A 65 -0.42 4.22 3.36
CA GLU A 65 -0.74 4.47 4.77
C GLU A 65 -1.60 3.35 5.36
N THR A 66 -2.65 2.94 4.63
CA THR A 66 -3.55 1.86 5.05
C THR A 66 -2.83 0.53 5.18
N LEU A 67 -2.01 0.17 4.18
CA LEU A 67 -1.23 -1.07 4.18
C LEU A 67 -0.19 -1.07 5.32
N SER A 68 0.47 0.05 5.57
CA SER A 68 1.42 0.20 6.68
C SER A 68 0.73 -0.03 8.03
N ALA A 69 -0.43 0.60 8.25
CA ALA A 69 -1.21 0.40 9.48
C ALA A 69 -1.68 -1.05 9.66
N LEU A 70 -2.07 -1.73 8.57
CA LEU A 70 -2.43 -3.15 8.60
C LEU A 70 -1.23 -4.04 8.91
N ILE A 71 -0.06 -3.75 8.32
CA ILE A 71 1.18 -4.47 8.64
C ILE A 71 1.51 -4.32 10.12
N ASP A 72 1.49 -3.10 10.66
CA ASP A 72 1.74 -2.84 12.09
C ASP A 72 0.78 -3.59 13.01
N TYR A 73 -0.50 -3.68 12.63
CA TYR A 73 -1.49 -4.48 13.33
C TYR A 73 -1.12 -5.98 13.32
N TRP A 74 -0.85 -6.55 12.14
CA TRP A 74 -0.56 -7.97 12.01
C TRP A 74 0.80 -8.37 12.59
N GLU A 75 1.79 -7.48 12.59
CA GLU A 75 3.06 -7.71 13.26
C GLU A 75 2.92 -7.73 14.78
N ARG A 76 2.04 -6.88 15.35
CA ARG A 76 1.69 -6.98 16.77
C ARG A 76 0.99 -8.30 17.08
N ARG A 77 0.01 -8.66 16.26
CA ARG A 77 -0.73 -9.92 16.41
C ARG A 77 0.19 -11.15 16.33
N ALA A 78 1.17 -11.13 15.44
CA ALA A 78 2.16 -12.19 15.31
C ALA A 78 2.99 -12.37 16.60
N ARG A 79 3.40 -11.27 17.25
CA ARG A 79 4.13 -11.30 18.52
C ARG A 79 3.29 -11.86 19.66
N GLU A 80 2.03 -11.41 19.78
CA GLU A 80 1.11 -11.92 20.80
C GLU A 80 0.92 -13.44 20.71
N LEU A 81 0.85 -13.99 19.49
CA LEU A 81 0.73 -15.42 19.27
C LEU A 81 2.03 -16.18 19.60
N GLN A 82 3.20 -15.56 19.42
CA GLN A 82 4.49 -16.17 19.79
C GLN A 82 4.75 -16.15 21.30
N ASP A 83 4.24 -15.15 22.01
CA ASP A 83 4.38 -15.03 23.47
C ASP A 83 3.36 -15.88 24.26
N SER A 84 2.41 -16.52 23.56
CA SER A 84 1.34 -17.35 24.15
C SER A 84 1.59 -18.86 24.02
N ASP A 85 2.66 -19.28 23.35
CA ASP A 85 3.16 -20.66 23.22
C ASP A 85 4.27 -20.95 24.26
#